data_AF-A0A4R5EUU7-F1
#
_entry.id   AF-A0A4R5EUU7-F1
#
_cell.length_a   1.000
_cell.length_b   1.000
_cell.length_c   1.000
_cell.angle_alpha   90.00
_cell.angle_beta   90.00
_cell.angle_gamma   90.00
#
_symmetry.space_group_name_H-M   'P 1'
#
loop_
_entity.id
_entity.type
_entity.pdbx_description
1 polymer ?
#
loop_
_entity_poly.entity_id
_entity_poly.type
_entity_poly.pdbx_seq_one_letter_code
_entity_poly.pdbx_strand_id
1 'polypeptide(L)' 'MSAMSRQATGAVVGFLAGGAAGFVLTEAVAAFSHFVLDHTLDVDGTGTLLAVFIGVPVLCAVLGAVIGVRLGGRQGG' A
#
# COMPACT_ATOMS: atom_id res chain seq x y z
N MET A 1 -1.79 27.16 -7.68
CA MET A 1 -2.00 26.10 -6.67
C MET A 1 -1.27 26.49 -5.40
N SER A 2 -1.98 26.56 -4.28
CA SER A 2 -1.39 26.82 -2.95
C SER A 2 -0.50 25.65 -2.52
N ALA A 3 0.49 25.89 -1.65
CA ALA A 3 1.35 24.84 -1.11
C ALA A 3 0.54 23.67 -0.51
N MET A 4 -0.56 23.99 0.19
CA MET A 4 -1.51 23.03 0.76
C MET A 4 -2.15 22.13 -0.31
N SER A 5 -2.52 22.68 -1.48
CA SER A 5 -3.08 21.88 -2.59
C SER A 5 -2.08 20.89 -3.18
N ARG A 6 -0.81 21.28 -3.37
CA ARG A 6 0.24 20.36 -3.86
C ARG A 6 0.51 19.24 -2.85
N GLN A 7 0.51 19.58 -1.57
CA GLN A 7 0.74 18.63 -0.50
C GLN A 7 -0.41 17.62 -0.37
N ALA A 8 -1.66 18.08 -0.51
CA ALA A 8 -2.83 17.20 -0.58
C ALA A 8 -2.78 16.27 -1.80
N THR A 9 -2.45 16.78 -2.98
CA THR A 9 -2.29 15.95 -4.19
C THR A 9 -1.18 14.92 -4.02
N GLY A 10 -0.02 15.32 -3.48
CA GLY A 10 1.08 14.40 -3.20
C GLY A 10 0.72 13.31 -2.20
N ALA A 11 -0.03 13.66 -1.15
CA ALA A 11 -0.56 12.69 -0.18
C ALA A 11 -1.49 11.67 -0.84
N VAL A 12 -2.43 12.11 -1.67
CA VAL A 12 -3.40 11.24 -2.34
C VAL A 12 -2.71 10.32 -3.34
N VAL A 13 -1.81 10.85 -4.17
CA VAL A 13 -1.06 10.04 -5.15
C VAL A 13 -0.18 9.02 -4.41
N GLY A 14 0.51 9.46 -3.37
CA GLY A 14 1.33 8.58 -2.53
C GLY A 14 0.49 7.49 -1.84
N PHE A 15 -0.67 7.84 -1.32
CA PHE A 15 -1.61 6.89 -0.69
C PHE A 15 -2.06 5.82 -1.68
N LEU A 16 -2.50 6.22 -2.87
CA LEU A 16 -2.97 5.30 -3.90
C LEU A 16 -1.84 4.42 -4.42
N ALA A 17 -0.69 4.99 -4.74
CA ALA A 17 0.46 4.24 -5.22
C ALA A 17 0.99 3.27 -4.17
N GLY A 18 1.08 3.71 -2.91
CA GLY A 18 1.47 2.86 -1.79
C GLY A 18 0.48 1.73 -1.54
N GLY A 19 -0.82 2.02 -1.53
CA GLY A 19 -1.87 1.01 -1.35
C GLY A 19 -1.89 -0.02 -2.49
N ALA A 20 -1.76 0.42 -3.74
CA ALA A 20 -1.67 -0.47 -4.89
C ALA A 20 -0.42 -1.37 -4.81
N ALA A 21 0.73 -0.81 -4.45
CA ALA A 21 1.96 -1.58 -4.27
C ALA A 21 1.83 -2.62 -3.15
N GLY A 22 1.23 -2.25 -2.02
CA GLY A 22 0.97 -3.18 -0.91
C GLY A 22 -0.01 -4.28 -1.30
N PHE A 23 -1.08 -3.96 -2.04
CA PHE A 23 -2.04 -4.93 -2.56
C PHE A 23 -1.39 -5.93 -3.51
N VAL A 24 -0.63 -5.44 -4.49
CA VAL A 24 0.09 -6.30 -5.44
C VAL A 24 1.09 -7.21 -4.72
N LEU A 25 1.74 -6.72 -3.65
CA LEU A 25 2.64 -7.53 -2.83
C LEU A 25 1.90 -8.68 -2.13
N THR A 26 0.75 -8.40 -1.49
CA THR A 26 -0.06 -9.44 -0.84
C THR A 26 -0.58 -10.48 -1.83
N GLU A 27 -1.06 -10.05 -3.00
CA GLU A 27 -1.52 -10.96 -4.06
C GLU A 27 -0.37 -11.79 -4.64
N ALA A 28 0.82 -11.20 -4.81
CA ALA A 28 2.01 -11.93 -5.25
C ALA A 28 2.41 -13.02 -4.26
N VAL A 29 2.31 -12.76 -2.95
CA VAL A 29 2.55 -13.77 -1.91
C VAL A 29 1.48 -14.88 -1.95
N ALA A 30 0.21 -14.53 -2.16
CA ALA A 30 -0.86 -15.52 -2.33
C ALA A 30 -0.61 -16.42 -3.55
N ALA A 31 -0.31 -15.80 -4.70
CA ALA A 31 -0.01 -16.51 -5.94
C ALA A 31 1.23 -17.40 -5.80
N PHE A 32 2.31 -16.91 -5.17
CA PHE A 32 3.50 -17.71 -4.90
C PHE A 32 3.17 -18.92 -4.03
N SER A 33 2.41 -18.72 -2.96
CA SER A 33 2.03 -19.82 -2.05
C SER A 33 1.21 -20.89 -2.79
N HIS A 34 0.26 -20.45 -3.61
CA HIS A 34 -0.56 -21.37 -4.39
C HIS A 34 0.24 -22.12 -5.47
N PHE A 35 0.99 -21.40 -6.31
CA PHE A 35 1.62 -22.00 -7.49
C PHE A 35 2.97 -22.65 -7.21
N VAL A 36 3.74 -22.15 -6.24
CA VAL A 36 5.11 -22.61 -5.98
C VAL A 36 5.17 -23.55 -4.77
N LEU A 37 4.40 -23.24 -3.71
CA LEU A 37 4.39 -24.05 -2.49
C LEU A 37 3.25 -25.08 -2.47
N ASP A 38 2.38 -25.09 -3.49
CA ASP A 38 1.17 -25.93 -3.55
C ASP A 38 0.27 -25.77 -2.32
N HIS A 39 0.29 -24.57 -1.71
CA HIS A 39 -0.42 -24.26 -0.49
C HIS A 39 -1.28 -23.01 -0.64
N THR A 40 -2.60 -23.21 -0.72
CA THR A 40 -3.58 -22.12 -0.74
C THR A 40 -3.71 -21.51 0.65
N LEU A 41 -3.44 -20.21 0.74
CA LEU A 41 -3.67 -19.44 1.95
C LEU A 41 -5.19 -19.25 2.17
N ASP A 42 -5.71 -19.77 3.28
CA ASP A 42 -7.10 -19.57 3.69
C ASP A 42 -7.28 -18.22 4.39
N VAL A 43 -7.29 -17.15 3.58
CA VAL A 43 -7.40 -15.77 4.07
C VAL A 43 -8.75 -15.53 4.76
N ASP A 44 -9.83 -16.12 4.24
CA ASP A 44 -11.18 -15.92 4.77
C ASP A 44 -11.44 -16.71 6.06
N GLY A 45 -10.89 -17.92 6.19
CA GLY A 45 -11.03 -18.73 7.40
C GLY A 45 -10.00 -18.43 8.49
N THR A 46 -8.90 -17.74 8.15
CA THR A 46 -7.82 -17.43 9.10
C THR A 46 -7.73 -15.93 9.39
N GLY A 47 -8.35 -15.50 10.50
CA GLY A 47 -8.46 -14.08 10.86
C GLY A 47 -7.11 -13.33 10.97
N THR A 48 -6.01 -14.01 11.31
CA THR A 48 -4.67 -13.40 11.31
C THR A 48 -4.15 -13.14 9.90
N LEU A 49 -4.39 -14.04 8.96
CA LEU A 49 -4.04 -13.83 7.56
C LEU A 49 -4.86 -12.70 6.94
N LEU A 50 -6.17 -12.67 7.22
CA LEU A 50 -7.04 -11.57 6.83
C LEU A 50 -6.51 -10.22 7.32
N ALA A 51 -6.13 -10.16 8.60
CA ALA A 51 -5.56 -8.96 9.18
C ALA A 51 -4.26 -8.52 8.50
N VAL A 52 -3.41 -9.47 8.06
CA VAL A 52 -2.18 -9.17 7.31
C VAL A 52 -2.51 -8.69 5.89
N PHE A 53 -3.41 -9.37 5.18
CA PHE A 53 -3.81 -9.03 3.81
C PHE A 53 -4.49 -7.66 3.72
N ILE A 54 -5.14 -7.20 4.78
CA ILE A 54 -5.68 -5.84 4.88
C ILE A 54 -4.63 -4.87 5.41
N GLY A 55 -3.88 -5.27 6.44
CA GLY A 55 -2.95 -4.42 7.16
C GLY A 55 -1.76 -3.97 6.30
N VAL A 56 -1.21 -4.86 5.47
CA VAL A 56 -0.06 -4.55 4.61
C VAL A 56 -0.40 -3.48 3.57
N PRO A 57 -1.47 -3.59 2.76
CA PRO A 57 -1.88 -2.52 1.85
C PRO A 57 -2.14 -1.19 2.57
N VAL A 58 -2.81 -1.20 3.72
CA VAL A 58 -3.08 0.01 4.51
C VAL A 58 -1.78 0.65 4.97
N LEU A 59 -0.84 -0.13 5.50
CA LEU A 59 0.46 0.38 5.95
C LEU A 59 1.26 0.97 4.78
N CYS A 60 1.31 0.28 3.65
CA CYS A 60 1.96 0.78 2.44
C CYS A 60 1.30 2.07 1.93
N ALA A 61 -0.02 2.18 1.99
CA ALA A 61 -0.75 3.39 1.61
C ALA A 61 -0.39 4.57 2.53
N VAL A 62 -0.36 4.37 3.85
CA VAL A 62 0.04 5.42 4.81
C VAL A 62 1.48 5.85 4.57
N LEU A 63 2.41 4.91 4.40
CA LEU A 63 3.81 5.21 4.11
C LEU A 63 3.95 5.97 2.78
N GLY A 64 3.24 5.53 1.74
CA GLY A 64 3.21 6.19 0.44
C GLY A 64 2.68 7.62 0.54
N ALA A 65 1.62 7.87 1.31
CA ALA A 65 1.08 9.20 1.56
C ALA A 65 2.11 10.11 2.26
N VAL A 66 2.78 9.60 3.30
CA VAL A 66 3.83 10.33 4.02
C VAL A 66 5.00 10.67 3.09
N ILE A 67 5.41 9.74 2.25
CA ILE A 67 6.47 9.94 1.25
C ILE A 67 6.03 10.99 0.22
N GLY A 68 4.80 10.90 -0.29
CA GLY A 68 4.23 11.83 -1.27
C GLY A 68 4.13 13.26 -0.75
N VAL A 69 3.74 13.44 0.52
CA VAL A 69 3.78 14.74 1.22
C VAL A 69 5.20 15.28 1.28
N ARG A 70 6.18 14.45 1.68
CA ARG A 70 7.58 14.87 1.83
C ARG A 70 8.22 15.24 0.50
N LEU A 71 7.93 14.52 -0.58
CA LEU A 71 8.44 14.81 -1.92
C LEU A 71 7.82 16.09 -2.50
N GLY A 72 6.51 16.29 -2.31
CA GLY A 72 5.83 17.51 -2.76
C GLY A 72 6.33 18.78 -2.08
N GLY A 73 6.75 18.70 -0.81
CA GLY A 73 7.36 19.81 -0.08
C GLY A 73 8.78 20.17 -0.53
N ARG A 74 9.52 19.23 -1.13
CA ARG A 74 10.91 19.45 -1.60
C ARG A 74 11.01 20.10 -2.99
N GLN A 75 9.95 20.08 -3.79
CA GLN A 75 9.91 20.67 -5.14
C GLN A 75 9.39 22.11 -5.17
N GLY A 76 9.08 22.70 -4.00
CA GLY A 76 8.49 24.03 -3.86
C GLY A 76 9.31 25.03 -3.05
N GLY A 77 10.55 24.69 -2.66
CA GLY A 77 11.56 25.60 -2.11
C GLY A 77 12.64 25.85 -3.14
#